data_AF-A0A933Z3N0-F1
#
_entry.id   AF-A0A933Z3N0-F1
#
_cell.length_a   1.000
_cell.length_b   1.000
_cell.length_c   1.000
_cell.angle_alpha   90.00
_cell.angle_beta   90.00
_cell.angle_gamma   90.00
#
_symmetry.space_group_name_H-M   'P 1'
#
loop_
_entity.id
_entity.type
_entity.pdbx_description
1 polymer ?
#
loop_
_entity_poly.entity_id
_entity_poly.type
_entity_poly.pdbx_seq_one_letter_code
_entity_poly.pdbx_strand_id
1 'polypeptide(L)' 'MNNWDFGLTLTLVGMGGTLVSLWVLTFVMKAMKRLFPVKLDKSAGTGSGEGK' A
#
# COMPACT_ATOMS: atom_id res chain seq x y z
N MET A 1 22.99 -21.85 3.81
CA MET A 1 22.26 -21.15 2.72
C MET A 1 23.20 -20.99 1.56
N ASN A 2 22.83 -21.53 0.40
CA ASN A 2 23.63 -21.34 -0.81
C ASN A 2 23.48 -19.88 -1.25
N ASN A 3 24.54 -19.27 -1.77
CA ASN A 3 24.54 -17.84 -2.17
C ASN A 3 23.39 -17.46 -3.11
N TRP A 4 22.85 -18.44 -3.84
CA TRP A 4 21.66 -18.32 -4.66
C TRP A 4 20.38 -18.00 -3.87
N ASP A 5 20.13 -18.68 -2.75
CA ASP A 5 18.96 -18.44 -1.90
C ASP A 5 19.00 -17.04 -1.27
N PHE A 6 20.21 -16.58 -0.94
CA PHE A 6 20.41 -15.25 -0.39
C PHE A 6 20.13 -14.16 -1.42
N GLY A 7 20.68 -14.30 -2.64
CA GLY A 7 20.43 -13.36 -3.74
C GLY A 7 18.95 -13.31 -4.15
N LEU A 8 18.29 -14.47 -4.17
CA LEU A 8 16.87 -14.57 -4.51
C LEU A 8 15.98 -13.95 -3.42
N THR A 9 16.30 -14.18 -2.14
CA THR A 9 15.63 -13.50 -1.03
C THR A 9 15.83 -11.99 -1.10
N LEU A 10 17.06 -11.51 -1.34
CA LEU A 10 17.36 -10.09 -1.42
C LEU A 10 16.63 -9.40 -2.59
N THR A 11 16.53 -10.08 -3.74
CA THR A 11 15.81 -9.59 -4.92
C THR A 11 14.29 -9.58 -4.68
N LEU A 12 13.77 -10.64 -4.07
CA LEU A 12 12.36 -10.74 -3.69
C LEU A 12 11.99 -9.72 -2.62
N VAL A 13 12.86 -9.46 -1.65
CA VAL A 13 12.70 -8.39 -0.65
C VAL A 13 12.85 -7.00 -1.27
N GLY A 14 13.78 -6.80 -2.20
CA GLY A 14 14.01 -5.49 -2.81
C GLY A 14 12.89 -5.07 -3.77
N MET A 15 12.63 -5.91 -4.78
CA MET A 15 11.57 -5.63 -5.77
C MET A 15 10.18 -5.97 -5.23
N GLY A 16 10.03 -7.13 -4.59
CA GLY A 16 8.75 -7.55 -4.00
C GLY A 16 8.39 -6.73 -2.76
N GLY A 17 9.37 -6.35 -1.93
CA GLY A 17 9.12 -5.48 -0.77
C GLY A 17 8.58 -4.10 -1.16
N THR A 18 8.96 -3.57 -2.32
CA THR A 18 8.38 -2.32 -2.84
C THR A 18 6.88 -2.48 -3.14
N LEU A 19 6.49 -3.54 -3.87
CA LEU A 19 5.09 -3.82 -4.18
C LEU A 19 4.27 -4.15 -2.93
N VAL A 20 4.84 -4.93 -2.01
CA VAL A 20 4.22 -5.27 -0.73
C VAL A 20 4.04 -4.01 0.13
N SER A 21 5.02 -3.11 0.16
CA SER A 21 4.93 -1.86 0.93
C SER A 21 3.77 -0.98 0.48
N LEU A 22 3.62 -0.79 -0.84
CA LEU A 22 2.49 -0.04 -1.41
C LEU A 22 1.15 -0.71 -1.13
N TRP A 23 1.11 -2.04 -1.20
CA TRP A 23 -0.08 -2.83 -0.89
C TRP A 23 -0.46 -2.70 0.60
N VAL A 24 0.52 -2.79 1.51
CA VAL A 24 0.32 -2.63 2.96
C VAL A 24 -0.18 -1.24 3.30
N LEU A 25 0.39 -0.17 2.73
CA LEU A 25 -0.11 1.20 2.95
C LEU A 25 -1.58 1.34 2.53
N THR A 26 -1.94 0.82 1.35
CA THR A 26 -3.32 0.83 0.86
C THR A 26 -4.24 0.02 1.77
N PHE A 27 -3.76 -1.14 2.23
CA PHE A 27 -4.49 -2.01 3.15
C PHE A 27 -4.72 -1.34 4.49
N VAL A 28 -3.72 -0.64 5.04
CA VAL A 28 -3.83 0.14 6.28
C VAL A 28 -4.88 1.24 6.12
N MET A 29 -4.90 1.99 5.02
CA MET A 29 -5.95 3.00 4.78
C MET A 29 -7.36 2.39 4.71
N LYS A 30 -7.52 1.24 4.05
CA LYS A 30 -8.82 0.53 3.99
C LYS A 30 -9.22 -0.05 5.34
N ALA A 31 -8.27 -0.59 6.09
CA ALA A 31 -8.48 -1.11 7.43
C ALA A 31 -8.87 0.02 8.38
N MET A 32 -8.22 1.17 8.29
CA MET A 32 -8.51 2.34 9.11
C MET A 32 -9.89 2.93 8.78
N LYS A 33 -10.31 2.98 7.50
CA LYS A 33 -11.69 3.33 7.11
C LYS A 33 -12.73 2.33 7.63
N ARG A 34 -12.35 1.07 7.86
CA ARG A 34 -13.25 0.01 8.36
C ARG A 34 -13.34 0.01 9.88
N LEU A 35 -12.23 0.29 10.58
CA LEU A 35 -12.21 0.47 12.04
C LEU A 35 -12.81 1.81 12.46
N PHE A 36 -12.56 2.88 11.68
CA PHE A 36 -13.22 4.18 11.80
C PHE A 36 -14.13 4.40 10.60
N PRO A 37 -15.37 3.89 10.63
CA PRO A 37 -16.43 4.36 9.76
C PRO A 37 -16.75 5.79 10.18
N VAL A 38 -15.91 6.74 9.77
CA VAL A 38 -16.25 8.16 9.78
C VAL A 38 -17.50 8.24 8.92
N LYS A 39 -18.63 8.53 9.56
CA LYS A 39 -19.85 8.94 8.87
C LYS A 39 -19.51 10.25 8.18
N LEU A 40 -18.93 10.15 6.98
CA LEU A 40 -18.62 11.27 6.12
C LEU A 40 -19.96 11.84 5.67
N ASP A 41 -20.49 12.75 6.48
CA ASP A 41 -21.46 13.73 6.02
C ASP A 41 -20.73 14.64 5.03
N LYS A 42 -20.88 14.29 3.75
CA LYS A 42 -20.80 15.07 2.51
C LYS A 42 -20.03 16.42 2.48
N SER A 43 -18.86 16.54 3.09
CA SER A 43 -17.99 17.68 2.79
C SER A 43 -16.52 17.38 3.04
N ALA A 44 -15.68 17.96 2.17
CA ALA A 44 -14.22 17.94 2.17
C ALA A 44 -13.56 16.63 1.68
N GLY A 45 -13.15 16.65 0.40
CA GLY A 45 -12.17 15.69 -0.10
C GLY A 45 -12.12 15.45 -1.61
N THR A 46 -12.66 16.32 -2.46
CA THR A 46 -12.39 16.29 -3.90
C THR A 46 -11.07 17.00 -4.19
N GLY A 47 -10.01 16.24 -4.46
CA GLY A 47 -8.80 16.67 -5.15
C GLY A 47 -8.45 15.54 -6.12
N SER A 48 -8.99 15.56 -7.34
CA SER A 48 -8.46 16.25 -8.51
C SER A 48 -7.17 15.61 -9.02
N GLY A 49 -7.33 14.89 -10.13
CA GLY A 49 -6.27 14.23 -10.88
C GLY A 49 -6.81 13.52 -12.12
N GLU A 50 -7.87 14.05 -12.75
CA GLU A 50 -8.25 13.67 -14.10
C GLU A 50 -8.66 14.96 -14.83
N GLY A 51 -7.80 15.35 -15.75
CA GLY A 51 -7.90 16.60 -16.50
C GLY A 51 -7.00 16.49 -17.71
N LYS A 52 -7.37 15.64 -18.67
CA LYS A 52 -7.68 16.03 -20.05
C LYS A 52 -8.06 14.79 -20.88
#